data_AF-A0A1H0S3B0-F1
#
_entry.id   AF-A0A1H0S3B0-F1
#
_cell.length_a   1.000
_cell.length_b   1.000
_cell.length_c   1.000
_cell.angle_alpha   90.00
_cell.angle_beta   90.00
_cell.angle_gamma   90.00
#
_symmetry.space_group_name_H-M   'P 1'
#
loop_
_entity.id
_entity.type
_entity.pdbx_description
1 polymer ?
#
loop_
_entity_poly.entity_id
_entity_poly.type
_entity_poly.pdbx_seq_one_letter_code
_entity_poly.pdbx_strand_id
1 'polypeptide(L)'
;MQDLPIRSNCHTQFLVVKDYVTRQLERQQPVKRIWKYLKDQGKITMSYQAFWACCMNPDDPTPFSKKAKVKIKRQVSGADTVPIDPPAKPQRRFEHDPTPLPVDFDFNEKKKEGK
;
A
#
# COMPACT_ATOMS: atom_id res chain seq x y z
N MET A 1 36.76 11.84 -2.25
CA MET A 1 35.34 11.94 -1.87
C MET A 1 35.01 10.68 -1.08
N GLN A 2 34.50 10.79 0.15
CA GLN A 2 34.18 9.61 0.96
C GLN A 2 32.81 9.05 0.53
N ASP A 3 32.81 7.80 0.09
CA ASP A 3 31.61 7.01 -0.17
C ASP A 3 31.03 6.53 1.16
N LEU A 4 30.02 7.26 1.66
CA LEU A 4 29.24 6.84 2.82
C LEU A 4 28.39 5.63 2.43
N PRO A 5 28.36 4.56 3.24
CA PRO A 5 27.61 3.35 2.93
C PRO A 5 26.12 3.67 2.80
N ILE A 6 25.51 3.18 1.72
CA ILE A 6 24.07 3.34 1.45
C ILE A 6 23.30 2.64 2.58
N ARG A 7 22.66 3.42 3.46
CA ARG A 7 21.85 2.88 4.56
C ARG A 7 20.58 2.22 4.03
N SER A 8 20.12 1.15 4.68
CA SER A 8 18.99 0.34 4.21
C SER A 8 17.63 1.05 4.23
N ASN A 9 17.46 2.09 5.06
CA ASN A 9 16.18 2.78 5.24
C ASN A 9 16.18 4.17 4.57
N CYS A 10 15.18 4.42 3.72
CA CYS A 10 14.98 5.68 3.00
C CYS A 10 15.00 6.91 3.93
N HIS A 11 14.40 6.84 5.12
CA HIS A 11 14.40 7.95 6.07
C HIS A 11 15.82 8.28 6.54
N THR A 12 16.61 7.24 6.85
CA THR A 12 18.02 7.44 7.27
C THR A 12 18.91 7.95 6.15
N GLN A 13 18.65 7.56 4.89
CA GLN A 13 19.33 8.15 3.73
C GLN A 13 18.99 9.64 3.57
N PHE A 14 17.72 10.02 3.79
CA PHE A 14 17.29 11.41 3.70
C PHE A 14 17.95 12.28 4.79
N LEU A 15 18.04 11.78 6.02
CA LEU A 15 18.68 12.51 7.13
C LEU A 15 20.14 12.89 6.84
N VAL A 16 20.89 12.02 6.15
CA VAL A 16 22.29 12.30 5.75
C VAL A 16 22.39 13.47 4.77
N VAL A 17 21.37 13.66 3.93
CA VAL A 17 21.33 14.72 2.92
C VAL A 17 20.43 15.90 3.32
N LYS A 18 19.80 15.88 4.51
CA LYS A 18 18.81 16.85 4.97
C LYS A 18 19.33 18.28 4.86
N ASP A 19 20.52 18.56 5.39
CA ASP A 19 21.11 19.91 5.37
C ASP A 19 21.35 20.42 3.94
N TYR A 20 21.81 19.54 3.05
CA TYR A 20 21.98 19.91 1.64
C TYR A 20 20.64 20.21 0.99
N VAL A 21 19.64 19.34 1.20
CA VAL A 21 18.29 19.51 0.66
C VAL A 21 17.68 20.81 1.14
N THR A 22 17.75 21.12 2.44
CA THR A 22 17.24 22.37 3.03
C THR A 22 17.87 23.59 2.36
N ARG A 23 19.20 23.64 2.22
CA ARG A 23 19.89 24.75 1.54
C ARG A 23 19.49 24.90 0.07
N GLN A 24 19.23 23.80 -0.63
CA GLN A 24 18.77 23.87 -2.02
C GLN A 24 17.31 24.34 -2.13
N LEU A 25 16.46 23.96 -1.17
CA LEU A 25 15.08 24.44 -1.07
C LEU A 25 15.03 25.94 -0.76
N GLU A 26 15.88 26.44 0.13
CA GLU A 26 16.04 27.88 0.41
C GLU A 26 16.42 28.68 -0.84
N ARG A 27 17.22 28.07 -1.73
CA ARG A 27 17.59 28.63 -3.04
C ARG A 27 16.50 28.49 -4.10
N GLN A 28 15.28 28.11 -3.71
CA GLN A 28 14.12 27.89 -4.57
C GLN A 28 14.39 26.89 -5.71
N GLN A 29 15.31 25.93 -5.50
CA GLN A 29 15.55 24.89 -6.50
C GLN A 29 14.37 23.90 -6.53
N PRO A 30 13.96 23.44 -7.72
CA PRO A 30 12.88 22.47 -7.83
C PRO A 30 13.29 21.13 -7.20
N VAL A 31 12.43 20.59 -6.34
CA VAL A 31 12.64 19.34 -5.59
C VAL A 31 13.08 18.18 -6.50
N LYS A 32 12.50 18.08 -7.70
CA LYS A 32 12.84 17.07 -8.70
C LYS A 32 14.30 17.14 -9.18
N ARG A 33 14.85 18.35 -9.28
CA ARG A 33 16.26 18.57 -9.67
C ARG A 33 17.21 18.17 -8.55
N ILE A 34 16.86 18.51 -7.31
CA ILE A 34 17.62 18.12 -6.11
C ILE A 34 17.67 16.59 -6.00
N TRP A 35 16.52 15.93 -6.14
CA TRP A 35 16.42 14.47 -6.13
C TRP A 35 17.27 13.83 -7.24
N LYS A 36 17.13 14.31 -8.47
CA LYS A 36 17.88 13.75 -9.61
C LYS A 36 19.38 13.87 -9.37
N TYR A 37 19.86 15.04 -8.95
CA TYR A 37 21.26 15.25 -8.61
C TYR A 37 21.76 14.27 -7.53
N LEU A 38 21.02 14.13 -6.42
CA LEU A 38 21.40 13.23 -5.33
C LEU A 38 21.40 11.76 -5.76
N LYS A 39 20.49 11.37 -6.65
CA LYS A 39 20.42 10.03 -7.21
C LYS A 39 21.57 9.75 -8.18
N ASP A 40 21.88 10.69 -9.06
CA ASP A 40 22.99 10.59 -10.02
C ASP A 40 24.36 10.54 -9.31
N GLN A 41 24.47 11.19 -8.14
CA GLN A 41 25.65 11.14 -7.27
C GLN A 41 25.70 9.90 -6.36
N GLY A 42 24.74 8.97 -6.47
CA GLY A 42 24.67 7.76 -5.63
C GLY A 42 24.43 8.03 -4.14
N LYS A 43 24.04 9.26 -3.75
CA LYS A 43 23.82 9.64 -2.35
C LYS A 43 22.50 9.12 -1.79
N ILE A 44 21.52 8.89 -2.66
CA ILE A 44 20.22 8.31 -2.32
C ILE A 44 19.83 7.26 -3.35
N THR A 45 19.14 6.21 -2.91
CA THR A 45 18.56 5.18 -3.80
C THR A 45 17.03 5.25 -3.84
N MET A 46 16.41 6.06 -2.97
CA MET A 46 14.97 6.16 -2.86
C MET A 46 14.29 6.75 -4.10
N SER A 47 13.02 6.36 -4.30
CA SER A 47 12.17 6.90 -5.36
C SER A 47 11.87 8.38 -5.16
N TYR A 48 11.48 9.07 -6.25
CA TYR A 48 11.12 10.49 -6.17
C TYR A 48 9.95 10.74 -5.21
N GLN A 49 8.93 9.87 -5.22
CA GLN A 49 7.80 9.99 -4.29
C GLN A 49 8.24 9.85 -2.84
N ALA A 50 9.15 8.91 -2.57
CA ALA A 50 9.65 8.71 -1.22
C ALA A 50 10.45 9.93 -0.73
N PHE A 51 11.31 10.47 -1.59
CA PHE A 51 12.06 11.70 -1.32
C PHE A 51 11.14 12.90 -1.08
N TRP A 52 10.11 13.07 -1.91
CA TRP A 52 9.13 14.15 -1.76
C TRP A 52 8.36 14.05 -0.44
N ALA A 53 7.96 12.84 -0.03
CA ALA A 53 7.31 12.62 1.27
C ALA A 53 8.21 13.04 2.45
N CYS A 54 9.52 12.74 2.39
CA CYS A 54 10.48 13.19 3.38
C CYS A 54 10.67 14.71 3.39
N CYS A 55 10.66 15.37 2.22
CA CYS A 55 10.74 16.83 2.14
C CYS A 55 9.51 17.52 2.74
N MET A 56 8.32 16.93 2.59
CA MET A 56 7.07 17.50 3.10
C MET A 56 6.95 17.44 4.62
N ASN A 57 7.53 16.41 5.26
CA ASN A 57 7.53 16.25 6.72
C ASN A 57 8.95 15.84 7.18
N PRO A 58 9.91 16.79 7.25
CA PRO A 58 11.32 16.50 7.53
C PRO A 58 11.61 16.08 8.97
N ASP A 59 10.64 16.27 9.87
CA ASP A 59 10.76 15.95 11.30
C ASP A 59 9.87 14.77 11.73
N ASP A 60 9.08 14.20 10.80
CA ASP A 60 8.31 12.99 11.08
C ASP A 60 9.28 11.79 11.10
N PRO A 61 9.38 11.04 12.22
CA PRO A 61 10.21 9.84 12.29
C PRO A 61 9.70 8.71 11.38
N THR A 62 8.45 8.81 10.91
CA THR A 62 7.77 7.80 10.10
C THR A 62 7.09 8.41 8.86
N PRO A 63 7.85 9.02 7.93
CA PRO A 63 7.30 9.76 6.78
C PRO A 63 6.53 8.87 5.78
N PHE A 64 6.68 7.54 5.89
CA PHE A 64 6.01 6.54 5.05
C PHE A 64 4.87 5.81 5.77
N SER A 65 4.66 6.08 7.07
CA SER A 65 3.58 5.44 7.80
C SER A 65 2.26 6.06 7.37
N LYS A 66 1.31 5.20 6.96
CA LYS A 66 -0.07 5.62 6.72
C LYS A 66 -0.61 6.09 8.06
N LYS A 67 -0.64 7.41 8.31
CA LYS A 67 -1.30 8.00 9.48
C LYS A 67 -2.65 7.30 9.62
N ALA A 68 -2.86 6.62 10.75
CA ALA A 68 -4.07 5.84 10.96
C ALA A 68 -5.24 6.77 10.70
N LYS A 69 -6.11 6.43 9.73
CA LYS A 69 -7.32 7.20 9.47
C LYS A 69 -8.09 7.20 10.78
N VAL A 70 -8.07 8.32 11.50
CA VAL A 70 -8.90 8.51 12.69
C VAL A 70 -10.32 8.29 12.20
N LYS A 71 -10.91 7.15 12.59
CA LYS A 71 -12.34 6.92 12.36
C LYS A 71 -13.04 7.98 13.17
N ILE A 72 -13.40 9.09 12.52
CA ILE A 72 -14.30 10.09 13.10
C ILE A 72 -15.60 9.33 13.38
N LYS A 73 -15.78 8.89 14.63
CA LYS A 73 -17.10 8.46 15.10
C LYS A 73 -17.96 9.72 14.99
N ARG A 74 -18.82 9.75 13.98
CA ARG A 74 -19.85 10.77 13.81
C ARG A 74 -20.69 10.75 15.09
N GLN A 75 -20.37 11.64 16.03
CA GLN A 75 -21.25 11.93 17.16
C GLN A 75 -22.49 12.57 16.56
N VAL A 76 -23.54 11.78 16.38
CA VAL A 76 -24.86 12.29 16.11
C VAL A 76 -25.40 12.78 17.44
N SER A 77 -25.33 14.10 17.64
CA SER A 77 -26.10 14.82 18.64
C SER A 77 -27.58 14.67 18.29
N GLY A 78 -28.36 14.05 19.16
CA GLY A 78 -29.81 13.93 18.99
C GLY A 78 -30.36 12.87 19.93
N ALA A 79 -30.78 13.32 21.11
CA ALA A 79 -31.74 12.59 21.91
C ALA A 79 -33.00 12.34 21.08
N ASP A 80 -33.45 11.09 21.00
CA ASP A 80 -34.78 10.65 21.41
C ASP A 80 -35.02 9.19 20.95
N THR A 81 -35.02 8.32 21.95
CA THR A 81 -35.80 7.08 22.12
C THR A 81 -36.46 6.47 20.88
N VAL A 82 -35.80 5.47 20.25
CA VAL A 82 -36.42 4.18 19.87
C VAL A 82 -35.29 3.14 19.73
N PRO A 83 -35.30 1.99 20.44
CA PRO A 83 -34.46 0.85 20.07
C PRO A 83 -35.05 0.25 18.79
N ILE A 84 -34.50 0.62 17.64
CA ILE A 84 -34.79 -0.09 16.39
C ILE A 84 -33.69 -1.12 16.24
N ASP A 85 -34.05 -2.38 16.47
CA ASP A 85 -33.25 -3.54 16.12
C ASP A 85 -32.68 -3.36 14.70
N PRO A 86 -31.38 -3.62 14.48
CA PRO A 86 -30.82 -3.57 13.15
C PRO A 86 -31.53 -4.63 12.29
N PRO A 87 -32.01 -4.31 11.07
CA PRO A 87 -32.51 -5.33 10.17
C PRO A 87 -31.35 -6.29 9.90
N ALA A 88 -31.50 -7.53 10.38
CA ALA A 88 -30.56 -8.61 10.15
C ALA A 88 -30.37 -8.74 8.64
N LYS A 89 -29.24 -8.24 8.13
CA LYS A 89 -28.82 -8.50 6.76
C LYS A 89 -28.70 -10.02 6.64
N PRO A 90 -29.42 -10.70 5.73
CA PRO A 90 -29.19 -12.12 5.52
C PRO A 90 -27.75 -12.27 5.02
N GLN A 91 -26.88 -12.82 5.88
CA GLN A 91 -25.59 -13.34 5.45
C GLN A 91 -25.91 -14.43 4.44
N ARG A 92 -25.72 -14.13 3.15
CA ARG A 92 -25.83 -15.11 2.08
C ARG A 92 -24.69 -16.10 2.29
N ARG A 93 -24.97 -17.21 2.97
CA ARG A 93 -24.04 -18.32 3.09
C ARG A 93 -23.92 -18.92 1.69
N PHE A 94 -22.70 -18.97 1.18
CA PHE A 94 -22.40 -19.70 -0.03
C PHE A 94 -22.41 -21.18 0.36
N GLU A 95 -23.51 -21.88 0.07
CA GLU A 95 -23.58 -23.32 0.25
C GLU A 95 -22.99 -23.98 -1.01
N HIS A 96 -22.00 -24.84 -0.81
CA HIS A 96 -21.50 -25.69 -1.88
C HIS A 96 -22.51 -26.81 -2.07
N ASP A 97 -23.10 -26.88 -3.27
CA ASP A 97 -23.93 -28.01 -3.67
C ASP A 97 -23.03 -29.26 -3.74
N PRO A 98 -23.24 -30.27 -2.87
CA PRO A 98 -22.45 -31.49 -2.88
C PRO A 98 -22.91 -32.47 -3.96
N THR A 99 -23.92 -32.12 -4.76
CA THR A 99 -24.46 -33.02 -5.78
C THR A 99 -23.40 -33.30 -6.85
N PRO A 100 -22.90 -34.55 -6.96
CA PRO A 100 -22.01 -34.91 -8.04
C PRO A 100 -22.79 -34.76 -9.36
N LEU A 101 -22.14 -34.16 -10.35
CA LEU A 101 -22.72 -34.08 -11.70
C LEU A 101 -22.99 -35.51 -12.20
N PRO A 102 -24.16 -35.79 -12.81
CA PRO A 102 -24.41 -37.09 -13.41
C PRO A 102 -23.36 -37.34 -14.49
N VAL A 103 -22.52 -38.35 -14.24
CA VAL A 103 -21.48 -38.80 -15.16
C VAL A 103 -22.08 -39.91 -16.01
N ASP A 104 -22.66 -39.56 -17.15
CA ASP A 104 -22.93 -40.54 -18.21
C ASP A 104 -21.65 -40.75 -19.01
N PHE A 105 -20.70 -41.46 -18.42
CA PHE A 105 -19.47 -41.87 -19.10
C PHE A 105 -19.54 -43.35 -19.42
N ASP A 106 -20.19 -43.65 -20.55
CA ASP A 106 -20.32 -44.99 -21.08
C ASP A 106 -19.01 -45.39 -21.80
N PHE A 107 -17.99 -45.74 -21.02
CA PHE A 107 -16.71 -46.24 -21.54
C PHE A 107 -16.75 -47.76 -21.68
N ASN A 108 -17.68 -48.30 -22.48
CA ASN A 108 -17.53 -49.66 -22.97
C ASN A 108 -18.24 -49.92 -24.30
N GLU A 109 -17.87 -49.19 -25.35
CA GLU A 109 -18.10 -49.66 -26.72
C GLU A 109 -16.77 -50.18 -27.33
N LYS A 110 -16.28 -51.31 -26.82
CA LYS A 110 -15.39 -52.16 -27.61
C LYS A 110 -16.22 -53.24 -28.30
N LYS A 111 -16.66 -52.92 -29.52
CA LYS A 111 -17.07 -53.88 -30.53
C LYS A 111 -15.99 -54.96 -30.66
N LYS A 112 -16.34 -56.21 -30.33
CA LYS A 112 -15.62 -57.38 -30.84
C LYS A 112 -16.34 -57.83 -32.10
N GLU A 113 -15.87 -57.35 -33.25
CA GLU A 113 -16.06 -58.04 -34.52
C GLU A 113 -14.69 -58.49 -35.02
N GLY A 114 -14.62 -59.75 -35.44
CA GLY A 114 -13.50 -60.29 -36.20
C GLY A 114 -12.89 -61.58 -35.65
N LYS A 115 -13.60 -62.71 -35.77
CA LYS A 115 -13.18 -63.77 -36.71
C LYS A 115 -14.33 -64.73 -36.99
#